data_AF-X0SJM1-F1
#
_entry.id   AF-X0SJM1-F1
#
_cell.length_a   1.000
_cell.length_b   1.000
_cell.length_c   1.000
_cell.angle_alpha   90.00
_cell.angle_beta   90.00
_cell.angle_gamma   90.00
#
_symmetry.space_group_name_H-M   'P 1'
#
loop_
_entity.id
_entity.type
_entity.pdbx_description
1 polymer ?
#
loop_
_entity_poly.entity_id
_entity_poly.type
_entity_poly.pdbx_seq_one_letter_code
_entity_poly.pdbx_strand_id
1 'polypeptide(L)'
;MSNGNIKNRWFVVIGAILIQLCLGAIYAWSVFTPSLVEADWTKAQTQAVFAAGLALFAIIMVIAGRLLPKWGPRKLAFSGGIVLGLGYLLAGLFGGTSFWSIFFFIGIIGGSGIGLAYVVPIAVGMRWFPDKKGLITGLAV
;
A
#
# COMPACT_ATOMS: atom_id res chain seq x y z
N MET A 1 28.56 -11.17 6.41
CA MET A 1 27.47 -11.29 5.40
C MET A 1 28.10 -11.09 4.04
N SER A 2 27.93 -12.04 3.12
CA SER A 2 28.57 -12.06 1.80
C SER A 2 28.49 -10.71 1.09
N ASN A 3 29.65 -10.17 0.68
CA ASN A 3 29.84 -8.98 -0.13
C ASN A 3 29.31 -9.22 -1.55
N GLY A 4 27.98 -9.30 -1.68
CA GLY A 4 27.30 -9.17 -2.96
C GLY A 4 27.47 -7.74 -3.44
N ASN A 5 28.13 -7.57 -4.58
CA ASN A 5 28.50 -6.32 -5.23
C ASN A 5 27.25 -5.46 -5.56
N ILE A 6 26.69 -4.70 -4.60
CA ILE A 6 25.61 -3.74 -4.88
C ILE A 6 26.26 -2.49 -5.47
N LYS A 7 26.52 -2.54 -6.78
CA LYS A 7 27.25 -1.50 -7.54
C LYS A 7 26.58 -0.12 -7.51
N ASN A 8 25.33 0.00 -7.05
CA ASN A 8 24.69 1.29 -6.83
C ASN A 8 23.54 1.23 -5.79
N ARG A 9 23.70 1.90 -4.64
CA ARG A 9 22.65 2.00 -3.60
C ARG A 9 21.37 2.70 -4.08
N TRP A 10 21.41 3.42 -5.21
CA TRP A 10 20.24 4.08 -5.81
C TRP A 10 19.17 3.12 -6.34
N PHE A 11 19.50 1.86 -6.65
CA PHE A 11 18.47 0.88 -7.03
C PHE A 11 17.45 0.63 -5.91
N VAL A 12 17.86 0.80 -4.64
CA VAL A 12 16.95 0.72 -3.49
C VAL A 12 15.92 1.85 -3.53
N VAL A 13 16.32 3.04 -3.98
CA VAL A 13 15.43 4.21 -4.11
C VAL A 13 14.43 4.01 -5.25
N ILE A 14 14.88 3.46 -6.38
CA ILE A 14 13.97 3.11 -7.49
C ILE A 14 12.91 2.10 -7.01
N GLY A 15 13.32 1.06 -6.29
CA GLY A 15 12.39 0.10 -5.70
C GLY A 15 11.41 0.74 -4.71
N ALA A 16 11.89 1.65 -3.87
CA ALA A 16 11.06 2.43 -2.94
C ALA A 16 9.98 3.24 -3.69
N ILE A 17 10.37 3.97 -4.74
CA ILE A 17 9.45 4.76 -5.57
C ILE A 17 8.41 3.86 -6.25
N LEU A 18 8.83 2.73 -6.82
CA LEU A 18 7.90 1.80 -7.48
C LEU A 18 6.87 1.21 -6.50
N ILE A 19 7.30 0.85 -5.28
CA ILE A 19 6.37 0.42 -4.24
C ILE A 19 5.37 1.54 -3.95
N GLN A 20 5.86 2.75 -3.70
CA GLN A 20 5.02 3.88 -3.35
C GLN A 20 4.01 4.25 -4.46
N LEU A 21 4.44 4.18 -5.72
CA LEU A 21 3.58 4.37 -6.89
C LEU A 21 2.43 3.34 -6.91
N CYS A 22 2.73 2.07 -6.66
CA CYS A 22 1.72 1.02 -6.58
C CYS A 22 0.76 1.24 -5.39
N LEU A 23 1.27 1.67 -4.24
CA LEU A 23 0.46 1.96 -3.05
C LEU A 23 -0.48 3.15 -3.24
N GLY A 24 -0.10 4.10 -4.12
CA GLY A 24 -0.93 5.21 -4.55
C GLY A 24 -2.22 4.80 -5.28
N ALA A 25 -2.40 3.52 -5.62
CA ALA A 25 -3.63 3.01 -6.26
C ALA A 25 -4.91 3.39 -5.51
N ILE A 26 -4.86 3.57 -4.19
CA ILE A 26 -6.04 4.00 -3.41
C ILE A 26 -6.59 5.37 -3.87
N TYR A 27 -5.75 6.26 -4.41
CA TYR A 27 -6.21 7.56 -4.91
C TYR A 27 -6.96 7.45 -6.25
N ALA A 28 -6.70 6.38 -7.01
CA ALA A 28 -7.46 6.06 -8.21
C ALA A 28 -8.90 5.60 -7.89
N TRP A 29 -9.24 5.34 -6.62
CA TRP A 29 -10.60 5.01 -6.18
C TRP A 29 -11.64 6.03 -6.68
N SER A 30 -11.27 7.31 -6.71
CA SER A 30 -12.14 8.40 -7.18
C SER A 30 -12.71 8.17 -8.58
N VAL A 31 -12.00 7.47 -9.45
CA VAL A 31 -12.43 7.13 -10.82
C VAL A 31 -13.66 6.20 -10.83
N PHE A 32 -13.79 5.31 -9.84
CA PHE A 32 -14.93 4.39 -9.76
C PHE A 32 -16.18 5.03 -9.15
N THR A 33 -16.02 6.15 -8.43
CA THR A 33 -17.13 6.75 -7.66
C THR A 33 -18.32 7.20 -8.51
N PRO A 34 -18.17 7.80 -9.71
CA PRO A 34 -19.34 8.18 -10.53
C PRO A 34 -20.16 6.96 -10.96
N SER A 35 -19.51 5.92 -11.47
CA SER A 35 -20.18 4.69 -11.93
C SER A 35 -20.86 3.93 -10.79
N LEU A 36 -20.31 3.97 -9.57
CA LEU A 36 -20.97 3.37 -8.41
C LEU A 36 -22.20 4.17 -7.96
N VAL A 37 -22.15 5.51 -8.05
CA VAL A 37 -23.32 6.36 -7.77
C VAL A 37 -24.43 6.14 -8.80
N GLU A 38 -24.09 5.94 -10.06
CA GLU A 38 -25.05 5.52 -11.10
C GLU A 38 -25.65 4.14 -10.82
N ALA A 39 -24.93 3.28 -10.09
CA ALA A 39 -25.38 1.97 -9.62
C ALA A 39 -26.03 2.02 -8.22
N ASP A 40 -26.77 3.09 -7.92
CA ASP A 40 -27.54 3.33 -6.70
C ASP A 40 -26.73 3.46 -5.39
N TRP A 41 -25.41 3.69 -5.47
CA TRP A 41 -24.66 4.03 -4.27
C TRP A 41 -24.87 5.47 -3.85
N THR A 42 -24.96 5.67 -2.54
CA THR A 42 -24.81 7.01 -1.96
C THR A 42 -23.36 7.46 -2.03
N LYS A 43 -23.14 8.79 -2.15
CA LYS A 43 -21.80 9.37 -2.02
C LYS A 43 -21.13 8.95 -0.70
N ALA A 44 -21.90 8.88 0.40
CA ALA A 44 -21.41 8.43 1.69
C ALA A 44 -20.83 7.01 1.65
N GLN A 45 -21.48 6.07 0.95
CA GLN A 45 -20.95 4.71 0.78
C GLN A 45 -19.62 4.69 0.03
N THR A 46 -19.47 5.46 -1.05
CA THR A 46 -18.19 5.54 -1.77
C THR A 46 -17.07 6.09 -0.89
N GLN A 47 -17.36 7.10 -0.06
CA GLN A 47 -16.40 7.66 0.89
C GLN A 47 -16.10 6.71 2.05
N ALA A 48 -17.06 5.89 2.48
CA ALA A 48 -16.85 4.90 3.54
C ALA A 48 -15.79 3.87 3.13
N VAL A 49 -15.78 3.41 1.88
CA VAL A 49 -14.75 2.49 1.37
C VAL A 49 -13.36 3.12 1.43
N PHE A 50 -13.22 4.36 0.95
CA PHE A 50 -11.96 5.10 0.97
C PHE A 50 -11.47 5.37 2.40
N ALA A 51 -12.37 5.82 3.28
CA ALA A 51 -12.08 6.08 4.68
C ALA A 51 -11.65 4.80 5.42
N ALA A 52 -12.33 3.68 5.18
CA ALA A 52 -11.92 2.39 5.71
C ALA A 52 -10.53 1.99 5.22
N GLY A 53 -10.25 2.18 3.92
CA GLY A 53 -8.92 1.98 3.32
C GLY A 53 -7.82 2.74 4.05
N LEU A 54 -8.02 4.05 4.28
CA LEU A 54 -7.06 4.90 4.99
C LEU A 54 -6.94 4.54 6.48
N ALA A 55 -8.04 4.19 7.14
CA ALA A 55 -8.02 3.77 8.53
C ALA A 55 -7.24 2.46 8.71
N LEU A 56 -7.52 1.44 7.88
CA LEU A 56 -6.81 0.16 7.91
C LEU A 56 -5.35 0.35 7.50
N PHE A 57 -5.08 1.18 6.51
CA PHE A 57 -3.72 1.57 6.15
C PHE A 57 -2.94 2.08 7.39
N ALA A 58 -3.50 3.06 8.11
CA ALA A 58 -2.84 3.64 9.29
C ALA A 58 -2.63 2.59 10.40
N ILE A 59 -3.65 1.78 10.71
CA ILE A 59 -3.59 0.76 11.75
C ILE A 59 -2.55 -0.30 11.40
N ILE A 60 -2.61 -0.84 10.18
CA ILE A 60 -1.73 -1.92 9.75
C ILE A 60 -0.29 -1.43 9.58
N MET A 61 -0.06 -0.17 9.21
CA MET A 61 1.31 0.39 9.15
C MET A 61 2.02 0.31 10.51
N VAL A 62 1.33 0.59 11.61
CA VAL A 62 1.91 0.46 12.96
C VAL A 62 2.33 -0.98 13.24
N ILE A 63 1.49 -1.94 12.87
CA ILE A 63 1.78 -3.37 13.02
C ILE A 63 2.96 -3.78 12.11
N ALA A 64 2.95 -3.33 10.86
CA ALA A 64 3.99 -3.58 9.88
C ALA A 64 5.36 -3.08 10.37
N GLY A 65 5.40 -1.88 10.97
CA GLY A 65 6.62 -1.34 11.58
C GLY A 65 7.19 -2.23 12.69
N ARG A 66 6.34 -2.87 13.50
CA ARG A 66 6.75 -3.83 14.54
C ARG A 66 7.17 -5.19 13.96
N LEU A 67 6.60 -5.60 12.83
CA LEU A 67 6.95 -6.84 12.14
C LEU A 67 8.23 -6.71 11.32
N LEU A 68 8.56 -5.50 10.86
CA LEU A 68 9.70 -5.24 9.97
C LEU A 68 11.04 -5.78 10.49
N PRO A 69 11.43 -5.61 11.78
CA PRO A 69 12.67 -6.19 12.31
C PRO A 69 12.67 -7.73 12.34
N LYS A 70 11.49 -8.35 12.51
CA LYS A 70 11.34 -9.81 12.64
C LYS A 70 11.29 -10.52 11.29
N TRP A 71 10.53 -9.98 10.34
CA TRP A 71 10.29 -10.60 9.03
C TRP A 71 11.25 -10.10 7.96
N GLY A 72 11.83 -8.92 8.16
CA GLY A 72 12.65 -8.22 7.19
C GLY A 72 11.83 -7.50 6.10
N PRO A 73 12.46 -6.56 5.39
CA PRO A 73 11.77 -5.66 4.46
C PRO A 73 11.16 -6.38 3.24
N ARG A 74 11.88 -7.37 2.69
CA ARG A 74 11.46 -8.03 1.44
C ARG A 74 10.16 -8.82 1.61
N LYS A 75 10.05 -9.59 2.69
CA LYS A 75 8.85 -10.39 2.97
C LYS A 75 7.64 -9.49 3.22
N LEU A 76 7.84 -8.41 3.97
CA LEU A 76 6.78 -7.48 4.33
C LEU A 76 6.25 -6.69 3.12
N ALA A 77 7.15 -6.19 2.26
CA ALA A 77 6.75 -5.52 1.01
C ALA A 77 6.02 -6.48 0.07
N PHE A 78 6.52 -7.71 -0.08
CA PHE A 78 5.89 -8.72 -0.94
C PHE A 78 4.51 -9.12 -0.43
N SER A 79 4.34 -9.34 0.88
CA SER A 79 3.03 -9.63 1.47
C SER A 79 2.05 -8.47 1.29
N GLY A 80 2.51 -7.22 1.46
CA GLY A 80 1.65 -6.06 1.23
C GLY A 80 1.19 -5.95 -0.23
N GLY A 81 2.09 -6.19 -1.19
CA GLY A 81 1.75 -6.23 -2.62
C GLY A 81 0.76 -7.34 -2.97
N ILE A 82 0.93 -8.55 -2.42
CA ILE A 82 -0.04 -9.66 -2.60
C ILE A 82 -1.39 -9.28 -2.03
N VAL A 83 -1.45 -8.79 -0.79
CA VAL A 83 -2.70 -8.46 -0.12
C VAL A 83 -3.42 -7.33 -0.86
N LEU A 84 -2.70 -6.29 -1.28
CA LEU A 84 -3.25 -5.21 -2.10
C LEU A 84 -3.79 -5.73 -3.44
N GLY A 85 -2.97 -6.50 -4.16
CA GLY A 85 -3.34 -7.06 -5.47
C GLY A 85 -4.55 -8.00 -5.37
N LEU A 86 -4.59 -8.87 -4.35
CA LEU A 86 -5.74 -9.74 -4.08
C LEU A 86 -6.98 -8.93 -3.72
N GLY A 87 -6.87 -7.85 -2.94
CA GLY A 87 -7.99 -6.97 -2.63
C GLY A 87 -8.64 -6.41 -3.90
N TYR A 88 -7.84 -5.83 -4.80
CA TYR A 88 -8.37 -5.28 -6.06
C TYR A 88 -8.85 -6.37 -7.03
N LEU A 89 -8.13 -7.48 -7.14
CA LEU A 89 -8.51 -8.59 -8.02
C LEU A 89 -9.86 -9.21 -7.59
N LEU A 90 -10.01 -9.48 -6.28
CA LEU A 90 -11.25 -10.05 -5.74
C LEU A 90 -12.40 -9.05 -5.82
N ALA A 91 -12.15 -7.75 -5.66
CA ALA A 91 -13.15 -6.71 -5.90
C ALA A 91 -13.63 -6.72 -7.37
N GLY A 92 -12.71 -6.86 -8.33
CA GLY A 92 -13.07 -6.94 -9.75
C GLY A 92 -13.84 -8.20 -10.12
N LEU A 93 -13.48 -9.36 -9.55
CA LEU A 93 -14.11 -10.64 -9.87
C LEU A 93 -15.44 -10.87 -9.13
N PHE A 94 -15.54 -10.43 -7.88
CA PHE A 94 -16.63 -10.78 -6.97
C PHE A 94 -17.36 -9.57 -6.36
N GLY A 95 -16.89 -8.34 -6.60
CA GLY A 95 -17.47 -7.14 -6.01
C GLY A 95 -18.78 -6.73 -6.67
N GLY A 96 -18.86 -6.82 -8.00
CA GLY A 96 -20.01 -6.31 -8.77
C GLY A 96 -20.34 -4.86 -8.39
N THR A 97 -21.60 -4.59 -8.06
CA THR A 97 -22.06 -3.31 -7.48
C THR A 97 -22.40 -3.44 -5.98
N SER A 98 -21.99 -4.53 -5.33
CA SER A 98 -22.30 -4.78 -3.92
C SER A 98 -21.42 -3.94 -3.00
N PHE A 99 -22.05 -3.06 -2.22
CA PHE A 99 -21.35 -2.21 -1.24
C PHE A 99 -20.47 -3.01 -0.29
N TRP A 100 -21.02 -4.02 0.39
CA TRP A 100 -20.29 -4.78 1.40
C TRP A 100 -19.11 -5.56 0.81
N SER A 101 -19.25 -6.08 -0.40
CA SER A 101 -18.19 -6.82 -1.07
C SER A 101 -17.03 -5.90 -1.41
N ILE A 102 -17.30 -4.76 -2.06
CA ILE A 102 -16.27 -3.79 -2.43
C ILE A 102 -15.65 -3.14 -1.19
N PHE A 103 -16.44 -2.84 -0.16
CA PHE A 103 -15.97 -2.32 1.12
C PHE A 103 -14.98 -3.28 1.78
N PHE A 104 -15.28 -4.58 1.78
CA PHE A 104 -14.39 -5.58 2.33
C PHE A 104 -13.11 -5.74 1.51
N PHE A 105 -13.22 -5.91 0.19
CA PHE A 105 -12.07 -6.19 -0.67
C PHE A 105 -11.14 -4.97 -0.85
N ILE A 106 -11.68 -3.77 -1.07
CA ILE A 106 -10.88 -2.57 -1.29
C ILE A 106 -10.59 -1.85 0.02
N GLY A 107 -11.63 -1.60 0.83
CA GLY A 107 -11.49 -0.87 2.09
C GLY A 107 -10.68 -1.63 3.14
N ILE A 108 -11.01 -2.90 3.37
CA ILE A 108 -10.34 -3.68 4.42
C ILE A 108 -9.06 -4.35 3.89
N ILE A 109 -9.19 -5.20 2.86
CA ILE A 109 -8.05 -5.97 2.35
C ILE A 109 -7.06 -5.05 1.62
N GLY A 110 -7.53 -4.22 0.68
CA GLY A 110 -6.70 -3.26 -0.04
C GLY A 110 -5.95 -2.31 0.90
N GLY A 111 -6.66 -1.66 1.83
CA GLY A 111 -6.06 -0.80 2.85
C GLY A 111 -4.99 -1.50 3.70
N SER A 112 -5.25 -2.75 4.10
CA SER A 112 -4.28 -3.55 4.84
C SER A 112 -3.01 -3.86 4.04
N GLY A 113 -3.15 -4.14 2.74
CA GLY A 113 -2.02 -4.36 1.84
C GLY A 113 -1.11 -3.13 1.74
N ILE A 114 -1.71 -1.94 1.67
CA ILE A 114 -0.98 -0.66 1.68
C ILE A 114 -0.21 -0.51 2.98
N GLY A 115 -0.86 -0.73 4.13
CA GLY A 115 -0.22 -0.61 5.45
C GLY A 115 0.98 -1.51 5.63
N LEU A 116 0.92 -2.75 5.13
CA LEU A 116 2.03 -3.70 5.23
C LEU A 116 3.27 -3.22 4.47
N ALA A 117 3.10 -2.69 3.25
CA ALA A 117 4.22 -2.34 2.40
C ALA A 117 4.77 -0.93 2.63
N TYR A 118 3.95 0.03 3.07
CA TYR A 118 4.32 1.46 3.12
C TYR A 118 5.53 1.78 4.00
N VAL A 119 5.68 1.08 5.14
CA VAL A 119 6.80 1.34 6.07
C VAL A 119 8.15 0.89 5.49
N VAL A 120 8.15 -0.02 4.51
CA VAL A 120 9.36 -0.67 3.99
C VAL A 120 10.27 0.30 3.23
N PRO A 121 9.81 1.04 2.20
CA PRO A 121 10.61 2.04 1.51
C PRO A 121 11.33 3.02 2.44
N ILE A 122 10.58 3.58 3.39
CA ILE A 122 11.07 4.58 4.34
C ILE A 122 12.18 4.00 5.22
N ALA A 123 11.92 2.85 5.85
CA ALA A 123 12.85 2.23 6.78
C ALA A 123 14.12 1.70 6.09
N VAL A 124 13.99 1.15 4.89
CA VAL A 124 15.14 0.67 4.10
C VAL A 124 15.96 1.84 3.58
N GLY A 125 15.30 2.86 3.01
CA GLY A 125 15.94 4.04 2.47
C GLY A 125 16.81 4.76 3.51
N MET A 126 16.28 4.99 4.71
CA MET A 126 17.03 5.62 5.81
C MET A 126 18.26 4.82 6.26
N ARG A 127 18.21 3.49 6.17
CA ARG A 127 19.35 2.61 6.53
C ARG A 127 20.44 2.61 5.46
N TRP A 128 20.06 2.70 4.19
CA TRP A 128 20.99 2.71 3.04
C TRP A 128 21.61 4.09 2.78
N PHE A 129 20.96 5.16 3.23
CA PHE A 129 21.38 6.55 3.03
C PHE A 129 21.35 7.34 4.34
N PRO A 130 22.24 7.01 5.31
CA PRO A 130 22.32 7.74 6.56
C PRO A 130 22.73 9.21 6.38
N ASP A 131 23.41 9.52 5.27
CA ASP A 131 23.87 10.84 4.83
C ASP A 131 22.77 11.74 4.23
N LYS A 132 21.65 11.15 3.76
CA LYS A 132 20.61 11.85 2.99
C LYS A 132 19.20 11.49 3.44
N LYS A 133 19.01 11.24 4.74
CA LYS A 133 17.74 10.73 5.29
C LYS A 133 16.53 11.54 4.83
N GLY A 134 16.57 12.87 4.93
CA GLY A 134 15.45 13.74 4.53
C GLY A 134 15.05 13.63 3.06
N LEU A 135 16.03 13.66 2.14
CA LEU A 135 15.77 13.48 0.71
C LEU A 135 15.15 12.12 0.42
N ILE A 136 15.68 11.06 1.03
CA ILE A 136 15.25 9.68 0.75
C ILE A 136 13.89 9.39 1.35
N THR A 137 13.58 9.91 2.54
CA THR A 137 12.23 9.82 3.09
C THR A 137 11.23 10.60 2.25
N GLY A 138 11.62 11.75 1.69
CA GLY A 138 10.76 12.53 0.80
C GLY A 138 10.49 11.84 -0.55
N LEU A 139 11.47 11.10 -1.09
CA LEU A 139 11.28 10.29 -2.31
C LEU A 139 10.49 9.00 -2.07
N ALA A 140 10.40 8.55 -0.82
CA ALA A 140 9.78 7.27 -0.43
C ALA A 140 8.35 7.43 0.11
N VAL A 141 7.72 8.59 -0.12
CA VAL A 141 6.35 8.96 0.27
C VAL A 141 5.63 9.50 -0.96
#